data_AF-A0A6J7SL14-F1
#
_entry.id   AF-A0A6J7SL14-F1
#
_cell.length_a   1.000
_cell.length_b   1.000
_cell.length_c   1.000
_cell.angle_alpha   90.00
_cell.angle_beta   90.00
_cell.angle_gamma   90.00
#
_symmetry.space_group_name_H-M   'P 1'
#
loop_
_entity.id
_entity.type
_entity.pdbx_description
1 polymer ?
#
loop_
_entity_poly.entity_id
_entity_poly.type
_entity_poly.pdbx_seq_one_letter_code
_entity_poly.pdbx_strand_id
1 'polypeptide(L)'
;MPGITAATTKYGGLSKAAAAIRASSGVPGAAVNGLVGGMSNLVDALVQELQEAPNVELFLNTPVHNISKAESSGQSSWEVTTSNKEFLGDHVVVALDAKNAARVLTSLPSIHQPLSRLYVGDVVVFAGLISSDVLDEDPLGSGALIAPSTPSIHAKAITHASAKWEWIREAYGPGRHVVRLSYGRDGVINEDLADLATIAHADLELLLGTSMPAFDQAHLARWTGSLLHPRVGHRANVSELKAAAASIEGLSLAIAGLAGNGLAGTVSQAHAAIS
;
A
#
# COMPACT_ATOMS: atom_id res chain seq x y z
N MET A 1 -8.71 2.95 18.28
CA MET A 1 -8.59 1.48 18.39
C MET A 1 -9.98 0.88 18.35
N PRO A 2 -10.37 0.21 17.25
CA PRO A 2 -11.61 -0.56 17.23
C PRO A 2 -11.66 -1.49 18.45
N GLY A 3 -12.78 -1.53 19.17
CA GLY A 3 -12.98 -2.44 20.31
C GLY A 3 -12.50 -1.95 21.69
N ILE A 4 -11.81 -0.80 21.81
CA ILE A 4 -11.31 -0.32 23.13
C ILE A 4 -12.43 0.08 24.09
N THR A 5 -13.54 0.61 23.57
CA THR A 5 -14.75 0.92 24.34
C THR A 5 -15.40 -0.35 24.89
N ALA A 6 -15.59 -1.36 24.05
CA ALA A 6 -16.12 -2.67 24.48
C ALA A 6 -15.19 -3.36 25.50
N ALA A 7 -13.88 -3.28 25.29
CA ALA A 7 -12.89 -3.83 26.22
C ALA A 7 -12.87 -3.06 27.56
N THR A 8 -13.09 -1.74 27.57
CA THR A 8 -13.14 -0.93 28.80
C THR A 8 -14.31 -1.35 29.67
N THR A 9 -15.47 -1.61 29.07
CA THR A 9 -16.64 -2.17 29.77
C THR A 9 -16.36 -3.58 30.29
N LYS A 10 -15.73 -4.44 29.48
CA LYS A 10 -15.41 -5.83 29.85
C LYS A 10 -14.38 -5.94 31.00
N TYR A 11 -13.36 -5.09 31.00
CA TYR A 11 -12.23 -5.18 31.95
C TYR A 11 -12.27 -4.14 33.07
N GLY A 12 -13.37 -3.38 33.18
CA GLY A 12 -13.64 -2.48 34.30
C GLY A 12 -12.68 -1.29 34.41
N GLY A 13 -12.11 -0.84 33.29
CA GLY A 13 -11.20 0.30 33.25
C GLY A 13 -10.27 0.31 32.05
N LEU A 14 -9.86 1.52 31.63
CA LEU A 14 -9.07 1.74 30.41
C LEU A 14 -7.67 1.08 30.51
N SER A 15 -7.02 1.17 31.67
CA SER A 15 -5.70 0.57 31.91
C SER A 15 -5.73 -0.96 31.83
N LYS A 16 -6.75 -1.58 32.42
CA LYS A 16 -6.98 -3.04 32.38
C LYS A 16 -7.36 -3.52 30.99
N ALA A 17 -8.19 -2.76 30.27
CA ALA A 17 -8.53 -3.04 28.88
C ALA A 17 -7.29 -2.96 27.96
N ALA A 18 -6.45 -1.94 28.14
CA ALA A 18 -5.22 -1.80 27.38
C ALA A 18 -4.22 -2.94 27.68
N ALA A 19 -4.09 -3.35 28.94
CA ALA A 19 -3.26 -4.49 29.33
C ALA A 19 -3.77 -5.81 28.76
N ALA A 20 -5.08 -6.07 28.85
CA ALA A 20 -5.70 -7.29 28.31
C ALA A 20 -5.60 -7.35 26.78
N ILE A 21 -5.83 -6.24 26.08
CA ILE A 21 -5.65 -6.17 24.62
C ILE A 21 -4.19 -6.45 24.27
N ARG A 22 -3.22 -5.86 24.97
CA ARG A 22 -1.78 -6.14 24.73
C ARG A 22 -1.40 -7.59 25.00
N ALA A 23 -1.98 -8.22 26.02
CA ALA A 23 -1.73 -9.62 26.34
C ALA A 23 -2.41 -10.61 25.37
N SER A 24 -3.55 -10.24 24.79
CA SER A 24 -4.25 -11.04 23.77
C SER A 24 -3.78 -10.77 22.35
N SER A 25 -3.12 -9.65 22.13
CA SER A 25 -2.36 -9.40 20.91
C SER A 25 -1.11 -10.26 21.01
N GLY A 26 -0.87 -11.16 20.06
CA GLY A 26 0.42 -11.84 19.98
C GLY A 26 1.58 -10.83 19.86
N VAL A 27 2.82 -11.34 19.75
CA VAL A 27 4.03 -10.54 19.48
C VAL A 27 3.72 -9.38 18.52
N PRO A 28 4.13 -8.13 18.79
CA PRO A 28 3.88 -7.01 17.90
C PRO A 28 4.20 -7.37 16.43
N GLY A 29 3.17 -7.42 15.59
CA GLY A 29 3.27 -7.87 14.18
C GLY A 29 2.69 -9.25 13.88
N ALA A 30 2.32 -10.07 14.87
CA ALA A 30 1.73 -11.40 14.70
C ALA A 30 0.36 -11.40 13.99
N ALA A 31 -0.33 -10.25 13.94
CA ALA A 31 -1.55 -10.06 13.16
C ALA A 31 -1.29 -9.76 11.66
N VAL A 32 -0.02 -9.66 11.23
CA VAL A 32 0.37 -9.37 9.86
C VAL A 32 0.86 -10.66 9.19
N ASN A 33 -0.08 -11.37 8.57
CA ASN A 33 0.23 -12.54 7.76
C ASN A 33 0.91 -12.13 6.45
N GLY A 34 1.76 -13.01 5.94
CA GLY A 34 2.34 -12.94 4.59
C GLY A 34 2.31 -14.32 3.95
N LEU A 35 2.49 -14.37 2.63
CA LEU A 35 2.65 -15.63 1.91
C LEU A 35 4.12 -16.05 1.93
N VAL A 36 4.37 -17.35 2.02
CA VAL A 36 5.69 -17.93 1.74
C VAL A 36 6.05 -17.60 0.29
N GLY A 37 7.25 -17.07 0.08
CA GLY A 37 7.69 -16.55 -1.23
C GLY A 37 7.23 -15.12 -1.53
N GLY A 38 6.49 -14.47 -0.62
CA GLY A 38 6.10 -13.06 -0.73
C GLY A 38 4.71 -12.83 -1.32
N MET A 39 4.22 -11.60 -1.17
CA MET A 39 2.86 -11.23 -1.59
C MET A 39 2.66 -11.14 -3.10
N SER A 40 3.73 -11.10 -3.91
CA SER A 40 3.64 -11.15 -5.38
C SER A 40 2.98 -12.42 -5.87
N ASN A 41 3.15 -13.54 -5.14
CA ASN A 41 2.51 -14.81 -5.46
C ASN A 41 0.97 -14.71 -5.53
N LEU A 42 0.36 -13.80 -4.76
CA LEU A 42 -1.08 -13.55 -4.85
C LEU A 42 -1.44 -12.93 -6.21
N VAL A 43 -0.64 -11.98 -6.70
CA VAL A 43 -0.85 -11.34 -7.99
C VAL A 43 -0.61 -12.33 -9.12
N ASP A 44 0.46 -13.12 -9.04
CA ASP A 44 0.78 -14.13 -10.06
C ASP A 44 -0.35 -15.16 -10.19
N ALA A 45 -0.89 -15.64 -9.08
CA ALA A 45 -2.03 -16.56 -9.08
C ALA A 45 -3.28 -15.95 -9.72
N LEU A 46 -3.60 -14.68 -9.41
CA LEU A 46 -4.73 -13.98 -10.02
C LEU A 46 -4.54 -13.77 -11.53
N VAL A 47 -3.33 -13.43 -11.97
CA VAL A 47 -3.02 -13.26 -13.40
C VAL A 47 -3.17 -14.59 -14.13
N GLN A 48 -2.68 -15.68 -13.54
CA GLN A 48 -2.83 -17.02 -14.11
C GLN A 48 -4.30 -17.40 -14.27
N GLU A 49 -5.12 -17.20 -13.23
CA GLU A 49 -6.55 -17.49 -13.27
C GLU A 49 -7.27 -16.68 -14.38
N LEU A 50 -6.91 -15.40 -14.55
CA LEU A 50 -7.45 -14.56 -15.61
C LEU A 50 -7.02 -14.98 -17.01
N GLN A 51 -5.81 -15.53 -17.17
CA GLN A 51 -5.32 -16.04 -18.46
C GLN A 51 -6.01 -17.34 -18.88
N GLU A 52 -6.44 -18.15 -17.90
CA GLU A 52 -7.15 -19.41 -18.14
C GLU A 52 -8.67 -19.20 -18.33
N ALA A 53 -9.21 -18.04 -17.96
CA ALA A 53 -10.62 -17.71 -18.08
C ALA A 53 -11.03 -17.46 -19.56
N PRO A 54 -12.06 -18.16 -20.09
CA PRO A 54 -12.39 -18.11 -21.52
C PRO A 54 -12.98 -16.77 -22.00
N ASN A 55 -13.44 -15.91 -21.09
CA ASN A 55 -14.11 -14.65 -21.40
C ASN A 55 -13.34 -13.43 -20.89
N VAL A 56 -12.02 -13.58 -20.68
CA VAL A 56 -11.15 -12.50 -20.21
C VAL A 56 -10.04 -12.27 -21.23
N GLU A 57 -9.89 -11.02 -21.64
CA GLU A 57 -8.77 -10.58 -22.47
C GLU A 57 -7.89 -9.62 -21.66
N LEU A 58 -6.60 -9.93 -21.55
CA LEU A 58 -5.63 -9.12 -20.84
C LEU A 58 -4.77 -8.30 -21.82
N PHE A 59 -4.89 -6.98 -21.76
CA PHE A 59 -4.10 -6.05 -22.56
C PHE A 59 -3.00 -5.40 -21.71
N LEU A 60 -1.79 -5.95 -21.78
CA LEU A 60 -0.62 -5.36 -21.15
C LEU A 60 -0.05 -4.21 -22.01
N ASN A 61 0.71 -3.31 -21.39
CA ASN A 61 1.36 -2.17 -22.07
C ASN A 61 0.39 -1.34 -22.92
N THR A 62 -0.87 -1.23 -22.46
CA THR A 62 -1.95 -0.53 -23.16
C THR A 62 -2.51 0.58 -22.26
N PRO A 63 -1.79 1.71 -22.11
CA PRO A 63 -2.25 2.80 -21.27
C PRO A 63 -3.57 3.38 -21.78
N VAL A 64 -4.53 3.52 -20.87
CA VAL A 64 -5.77 4.25 -21.10
C VAL A 64 -5.50 5.74 -20.99
N HIS A 65 -5.99 6.51 -21.97
CA HIS A 65 -5.85 7.96 -22.02
C HIS A 65 -7.14 8.69 -21.66
N ASN A 66 -8.29 8.10 -21.99
CA ASN A 66 -9.60 8.68 -21.74
C ASN A 66 -10.64 7.59 -21.49
N ILE A 67 -11.60 7.88 -20.62
CA ILE A 67 -12.78 7.09 -20.35
C ILE A 67 -13.98 8.05 -20.38
N SER A 68 -14.85 7.87 -21.35
CA SER A 68 -16.06 8.68 -21.54
C SER A 68 -17.29 7.81 -21.71
N LYS A 69 -18.46 8.40 -21.49
CA LYS A 69 -19.74 7.79 -21.85
C LYS A 69 -20.18 8.37 -23.18
N ALA A 70 -20.22 7.53 -24.21
CA ALA A 70 -20.67 7.89 -25.55
C ALA A 70 -22.16 7.63 -25.68
N GLU A 71 -22.90 8.59 -26.25
CA GLU A 71 -24.31 8.43 -26.60
C GLU A 71 -24.44 8.35 -28.12
N SER A 72 -25.02 7.26 -28.62
CA SER A 72 -25.31 7.10 -30.05
C SER A 72 -26.68 6.46 -30.22
N SER A 73 -27.54 7.09 -31.05
CA SER A 73 -28.85 6.52 -31.44
C SER A 73 -29.73 6.05 -30.26
N GLY A 74 -29.66 6.73 -29.11
CA GLY A 74 -30.46 6.40 -27.92
C GLY A 74 -29.89 5.27 -27.05
N GLN A 75 -28.70 4.77 -27.36
CA GLN A 75 -27.95 3.83 -26.51
C GLN A 75 -26.69 4.52 -25.98
N SER A 76 -26.45 4.38 -24.68
CA SER A 76 -25.22 4.87 -24.04
C SER A 76 -24.26 3.71 -23.81
N SER A 77 -23.01 3.86 -24.23
CA SER A 77 -21.95 2.90 -23.95
C SER A 77 -20.73 3.60 -23.37
N TRP A 78 -19.95 2.88 -22.57
CA TRP A 78 -18.64 3.35 -22.13
C TRP A 78 -17.65 3.17 -23.26
N GLU A 79 -16.82 4.19 -23.42
CA GLU A 79 -15.72 4.21 -24.36
C GLU A 79 -14.42 4.40 -23.60
N VAL A 80 -13.48 3.48 -23.79
CA VAL A 80 -12.14 3.51 -23.22
C VAL A 80 -11.15 3.68 -24.36
N THR A 81 -10.51 4.83 -24.43
CA THR A 81 -9.56 5.18 -25.49
C THR A 81 -8.13 4.92 -25.05
N THR A 82 -7.38 4.24 -25.91
CA THR A 82 -5.94 3.99 -25.77
C THR A 82 -5.20 4.53 -27.00
N SER A 83 -3.87 4.41 -27.06
CA SER A 83 -3.11 4.90 -28.23
C SER A 83 -3.46 4.17 -29.54
N ASN A 84 -3.87 2.91 -29.45
CA ASN A 84 -3.95 2.02 -30.62
C ASN A 84 -5.34 1.41 -30.82
N LYS A 85 -6.24 1.54 -29.83
CA LYS A 85 -7.53 0.86 -29.81
C LYS A 85 -8.53 1.60 -28.93
N GLU A 86 -9.79 1.51 -29.32
CA GLU A 86 -10.95 1.88 -28.51
C GLU A 86 -11.67 0.62 -28.05
N PHE A 87 -12.16 0.65 -26.82
CA PHE A 87 -12.97 -0.42 -26.25
C PHE A 87 -14.33 0.15 -25.89
N LEU A 88 -15.39 -0.57 -26.28
CA LEU A 88 -16.77 -0.25 -25.94
C LEU A 88 -17.30 -1.26 -24.93
N GLY A 89 -18.14 -0.82 -24.00
CA GLY A 89 -18.79 -1.70 -23.04
C GLY A 89 -19.98 -1.08 -22.32
N ASP A 90 -20.82 -1.92 -21.74
CA ASP A 90 -21.99 -1.48 -20.96
C ASP A 90 -21.59 -0.95 -19.58
N HIS A 91 -20.48 -1.46 -19.04
CA HIS A 91 -19.94 -1.11 -17.73
C HIS A 91 -18.43 -0.87 -17.80
N VAL A 92 -17.93 0.06 -16.98
CA VAL A 92 -16.50 0.31 -16.76
C VAL A 92 -16.17 0.27 -15.28
N VAL A 93 -15.15 -0.50 -14.93
CA VAL A 93 -14.56 -0.53 -13.58
C VAL A 93 -13.20 0.14 -13.63
N VAL A 94 -13.04 1.24 -12.89
CA VAL A 94 -11.77 1.98 -12.82
C VAL A 94 -11.02 1.58 -11.55
N ALA A 95 -9.97 0.76 -11.73
CA ALA A 95 -9.09 0.26 -10.67
C ALA A 95 -7.69 0.89 -10.71
N LEU A 96 -7.60 2.16 -11.14
CA LEU A 96 -6.35 2.93 -11.19
C LEU A 96 -6.04 3.58 -9.83
N ASP A 97 -4.82 4.09 -9.65
CA ASP A 97 -4.56 5.06 -8.57
C ASP A 97 -5.32 6.38 -8.81
N ALA A 98 -5.45 7.18 -7.74
CA ALA A 98 -6.24 8.41 -7.76
C ALA A 98 -5.81 9.41 -8.84
N LYS A 99 -4.50 9.57 -9.08
CA LYS A 99 -3.98 10.54 -10.06
C LYS A 99 -4.27 10.07 -11.49
N ASN A 100 -4.01 8.80 -11.78
CA ASN A 100 -4.28 8.24 -13.09
C ASN A 100 -5.79 8.14 -13.38
N ALA A 101 -6.62 7.82 -12.38
CA ALA A 101 -8.07 7.88 -12.50
C ALA A 101 -8.57 9.30 -12.82
N ALA A 102 -8.08 10.33 -12.11
CA ALA A 102 -8.43 11.72 -12.38
C ALA A 102 -8.07 12.15 -13.81
N ARG A 103 -6.92 11.66 -14.33
CA ARG A 103 -6.44 11.98 -15.69
C ARG A 103 -7.36 11.42 -16.78
N VAL A 104 -7.82 10.18 -16.63
CA VAL A 104 -8.60 9.51 -17.69
C VAL A 104 -10.10 9.81 -17.62
N LEU A 105 -10.62 10.31 -16.49
CA LEU A 105 -12.05 10.59 -16.29
C LEU A 105 -12.40 12.09 -16.41
N THR A 106 -11.63 12.86 -17.19
CA THR A 106 -11.82 14.32 -17.30
C THR A 106 -13.17 14.73 -17.88
N SER A 107 -13.79 13.87 -18.70
CA SER A 107 -15.13 14.08 -19.25
C SER A 107 -16.25 13.94 -18.21
N LEU A 108 -15.94 13.52 -16.97
CA LEU A 108 -16.90 13.38 -15.86
C LEU A 108 -16.49 14.32 -14.72
N PRO A 109 -16.84 15.62 -14.76
CA PRO A 109 -16.39 16.59 -13.77
C PRO A 109 -16.75 16.22 -12.32
N SER A 110 -17.91 15.60 -12.10
CA SER A 110 -18.38 15.13 -10.79
C SER A 110 -17.51 14.00 -10.19
N ILE A 111 -16.71 13.33 -11.02
CA ILE A 111 -15.75 12.29 -10.62
C ILE A 111 -14.33 12.84 -10.62
N HIS A 112 -13.95 13.54 -11.69
CA HIS A 112 -12.63 14.15 -11.86
C HIS A 112 -12.29 15.10 -10.70
N GLN A 113 -13.20 16.00 -10.32
CA GLN A 113 -12.89 17.02 -9.31
C GLN A 113 -12.60 16.42 -7.93
N PRO A 114 -13.43 15.50 -7.36
CA PRO A 114 -13.07 14.83 -6.11
C PRO A 114 -11.78 14.03 -6.18
N LEU A 115 -11.50 13.34 -7.29
CA LEU A 115 -10.26 12.58 -7.46
C LEU A 115 -9.04 13.50 -7.45
N SER A 116 -9.09 14.63 -8.15
CA SER A 116 -8.01 15.63 -8.22
C SER A 116 -7.71 16.29 -6.86
N ARG A 117 -8.66 16.27 -5.92
CA ARG A 117 -8.47 16.77 -4.54
C ARG A 117 -7.83 15.74 -3.60
N LEU A 118 -7.69 14.49 -4.03
CA LEU A 118 -7.06 13.47 -3.21
C LEU A 118 -5.57 13.72 -3.06
N TYR A 119 -5.13 13.83 -1.82
CA TYR A 119 -3.72 14.04 -1.50
C TYR A 119 -3.02 12.68 -1.42
N VAL A 120 -2.05 12.46 -2.32
CA VAL A 120 -1.21 11.26 -2.37
C VAL A 120 0.25 11.61 -2.16
N GLY A 121 0.97 10.68 -1.55
CA GLY A 121 2.36 10.83 -1.16
C GLY A 121 3.24 9.72 -1.72
N ASP A 122 4.54 10.02 -1.77
CA ASP A 122 5.56 9.08 -2.20
C ASP A 122 5.93 8.13 -1.06
N VAL A 123 6.31 6.91 -1.43
CA VAL A 123 6.85 5.90 -0.51
C VAL A 123 8.18 5.42 -1.05
N VAL A 124 9.18 5.38 -0.18
CA VAL A 124 10.50 4.82 -0.49
C VAL A 124 10.84 3.76 0.56
N VAL A 125 11.33 2.64 0.07
CA VAL A 125 11.75 1.50 0.87
C VAL A 125 13.12 1.05 0.41
N PHE A 126 14.03 0.92 1.37
CA PHE A 126 15.31 0.25 1.22
C PHE A 126 15.22 -1.13 1.85
N ALA A 127 15.57 -2.19 1.11
CA ALA A 127 15.70 -3.54 1.63
C ALA A 127 17.16 -3.98 1.48
N GLY A 128 17.79 -4.39 2.58
CA GLY A 128 19.17 -4.83 2.62
C GLY A 128 19.28 -6.26 3.14
N LEU A 129 20.12 -7.07 2.47
CA LEU A 129 20.62 -8.33 2.99
C LEU A 129 21.96 -8.06 3.69
N ILE A 130 22.11 -8.51 4.91
CA ILE A 130 23.28 -8.27 5.74
C ILE A 130 23.68 -9.55 6.48
N SER A 131 24.98 -9.85 6.49
CA SER A 131 25.55 -10.92 7.30
C SER A 131 26.00 -10.32 8.64
N SER A 132 25.31 -10.65 9.75
CA SER A 132 25.53 -10.01 11.05
C SER A 132 25.09 -10.88 12.22
N ASP A 133 26.03 -11.13 13.11
CA ASP A 133 25.85 -11.77 14.42
C ASP A 133 25.04 -10.89 15.40
N VAL A 134 25.18 -9.57 15.31
CA VAL A 134 24.35 -8.61 16.08
C VAL A 134 22.85 -8.82 15.87
N LEU A 135 22.45 -9.21 14.66
CA LEU A 135 21.04 -9.44 14.32
C LEU A 135 20.53 -10.84 14.66
N ASP A 136 21.38 -11.78 15.09
CA ASP A 136 20.94 -13.14 15.39
C ASP A 136 19.95 -13.22 16.56
N GLU A 137 20.08 -12.32 17.52
CA GLU A 137 19.21 -12.20 18.71
C GLU A 137 17.99 -11.29 18.50
N ASP A 138 17.73 -10.86 17.25
CA ASP A 138 16.61 -9.98 16.88
C ASP A 138 16.50 -8.75 17.81
N PRO A 139 17.51 -7.87 17.88
CA PRO A 139 17.62 -6.82 18.91
C PRO A 139 16.48 -5.80 18.90
N LEU A 140 15.78 -5.66 17.77
CA LEU A 140 14.59 -4.81 17.61
C LEU A 140 13.30 -5.64 17.38
N GLY A 141 13.34 -6.95 17.64
CA GLY A 141 12.30 -7.90 17.30
C GLY A 141 11.93 -7.81 15.82
N SER A 142 10.62 -7.74 15.51
CA SER A 142 10.14 -7.58 14.13
C SER A 142 10.41 -6.19 13.52
N GLY A 143 10.92 -5.24 14.31
CA GLY A 143 11.25 -3.88 13.91
C GLY A 143 10.61 -2.80 14.78
N ALA A 144 10.77 -1.54 14.37
CA ALA A 144 10.34 -0.38 15.13
C ALA A 144 9.83 0.76 14.23
N LEU A 145 8.97 1.61 14.79
CA LEU A 145 8.66 2.92 14.22
C LEU A 145 9.58 3.97 14.85
N ILE A 146 10.09 4.87 14.02
CA ILE A 146 11.00 5.94 14.45
C ILE A 146 10.21 7.25 14.55
N ALA A 147 10.25 7.84 15.74
CA ALA A 147 9.63 9.13 16.00
C ALA A 147 10.29 10.23 15.13
N PRO A 148 9.52 11.21 14.61
CA PRO A 148 10.09 12.33 13.84
C PRO A 148 11.14 13.14 14.61
N SER A 149 11.07 13.13 15.94
CA SER A 149 11.98 13.85 16.83
C SER A 149 13.28 13.11 17.12
N THR A 150 13.46 11.89 16.62
CA THR A 150 14.70 11.13 16.84
C THR A 150 15.83 11.78 16.03
N PRO A 151 16.85 12.36 16.69
CA PRO A 151 17.91 13.08 15.98
C PRO A 151 18.69 12.14 15.06
N SER A 152 19.09 12.66 13.90
CA SER A 152 20.00 12.01 12.95
C SER A 152 19.54 10.69 12.32
N ILE A 153 18.34 10.19 12.65
CA ILE A 153 17.76 9.01 12.00
C ILE A 153 16.70 9.44 10.99
N HIS A 154 16.95 9.11 9.73
CA HIS A 154 16.12 9.53 8.60
C HIS A 154 14.94 8.58 8.38
N ALA A 155 15.20 7.28 8.50
CA ALA A 155 14.16 6.26 8.42
C ALA A 155 13.00 6.55 9.37
N LYS A 156 11.76 6.34 8.91
CA LYS A 156 10.55 6.41 9.74
C LYS A 156 10.15 5.07 10.34
N ALA A 157 10.67 3.98 9.78
CA ALA A 157 10.43 2.63 10.27
C ALA A 157 11.58 1.71 9.85
N ILE A 158 11.87 0.73 10.69
CA ILE A 158 12.67 -0.44 10.36
C ILE A 158 11.80 -1.70 10.53
N THR A 159 11.98 -2.68 9.66
CA THR A 159 11.42 -4.01 9.78
C THR A 159 12.56 -5.00 9.65
N HIS A 160 12.77 -5.84 10.66
CA HIS A 160 13.68 -6.99 10.55
C HIS A 160 12.86 -8.15 9.98
N ALA A 161 12.99 -8.35 8.67
CA ALA A 161 12.14 -9.28 7.94
C ALA A 161 12.43 -10.73 8.35
N SER A 162 13.70 -11.09 8.57
CA SER A 162 14.08 -12.42 9.06
C SER A 162 13.53 -12.73 10.47
N ALA A 163 13.46 -11.73 11.36
CA ALA A 163 12.79 -11.88 12.67
C ALA A 163 11.27 -11.99 12.56
N LYS A 164 10.68 -11.37 11.53
CA LYS A 164 9.23 -11.26 11.38
C LYS A 164 8.60 -12.43 10.63
N TRP A 165 9.31 -13.01 9.65
CA TRP A 165 8.79 -14.06 8.79
C TRP A 165 9.79 -15.21 8.69
N GLU A 166 9.46 -16.35 9.32
CA GLU A 166 10.35 -17.51 9.42
C GLU A 166 10.86 -17.98 8.05
N TRP A 167 10.01 -18.02 7.04
CA TRP A 167 10.40 -18.46 5.70
C TRP A 167 11.51 -17.59 5.07
N ILE A 168 11.65 -16.32 5.48
CA ILE A 168 12.75 -15.45 5.04
C ILE A 168 14.04 -15.87 5.75
N ARG A 169 13.99 -16.12 7.06
CA ARG A 169 15.15 -16.62 7.82
C ARG A 169 15.64 -17.95 7.24
N GLU A 170 14.73 -18.88 7.00
CA GLU A 170 15.03 -20.18 6.38
C GLU A 170 15.63 -20.03 4.97
N ALA A 171 15.10 -19.11 4.15
CA ALA A 171 15.57 -18.91 2.78
C ALA A 171 17.03 -18.42 2.68
N TYR A 172 17.50 -17.61 3.64
CA TYR A 172 18.86 -17.06 3.62
C TYR A 172 19.86 -17.83 4.50
N GLY A 173 19.38 -18.57 5.50
CA GLY A 173 20.20 -19.36 6.41
C GLY A 173 20.74 -18.55 7.61
N PRO A 174 21.49 -19.21 8.52
CA PRO A 174 21.96 -18.61 9.76
C PRO A 174 22.93 -17.43 9.52
N GLY A 175 22.89 -16.43 10.41
CA GLY A 175 23.77 -15.25 10.36
C GLY A 175 23.43 -14.25 9.25
N ARG A 176 22.39 -14.51 8.43
CA ARG A 176 22.01 -13.67 7.28
C ARG A 176 20.61 -13.13 7.44
N HIS A 177 20.50 -11.81 7.36
CA HIS A 177 19.31 -11.08 7.76
C HIS A 177 18.83 -10.15 6.66
N VAL A 178 17.52 -10.13 6.43
CA VAL A 178 16.89 -9.10 5.61
C VAL A 178 16.32 -8.04 6.53
N VAL A 179 16.78 -6.80 6.36
CA VAL A 179 16.24 -5.62 7.03
C VAL A 179 15.63 -4.68 5.99
N ARG A 180 14.56 -3.99 6.39
CA ARG A 180 13.87 -3.04 5.53
C ARG A 180 13.68 -1.73 6.26
N LEU A 181 14.23 -0.66 5.70
CA LEU A 181 14.05 0.70 6.18
C LEU A 181 13.07 1.45 5.27
N SER A 182 12.15 2.19 5.87
CA SER A 182 11.17 2.99 5.16
C SER A 182 11.47 4.46 5.33
N TYR A 183 11.41 5.21 4.23
CA TYR A 183 11.73 6.63 4.16
C TYR A 183 10.52 7.47 3.78
N GLY A 184 10.70 8.77 3.91
CA GLY A 184 9.68 9.76 3.62
C GLY A 184 8.63 9.91 4.72
N ARG A 185 8.27 11.16 5.02
CA ARG A 185 7.23 11.50 6.00
C ARG A 185 6.17 12.35 5.33
N ASP A 186 4.91 12.06 5.64
CA ASP A 186 3.74 12.74 5.07
C ASP A 186 3.71 12.85 3.54
N GLY A 187 4.30 11.86 2.87
CA GLY A 187 4.33 11.77 1.41
C GLY A 187 5.48 12.51 0.75
N VAL A 188 6.40 13.09 1.55
CA VAL A 188 7.57 13.82 1.07
C VAL A 188 8.83 12.99 1.34
N ILE A 189 9.65 12.83 0.31
CA ILE A 189 11.00 12.26 0.40
C ILE A 189 11.98 13.44 0.35
N ASN A 190 12.76 13.62 1.42
CA ASN A 190 13.76 14.70 1.49
C ASN A 190 15.16 14.19 1.15
N GLU A 191 15.36 12.89 1.27
CA GLU A 191 16.62 12.21 1.01
C GLU A 191 16.90 12.12 -0.49
N ASP A 192 18.16 12.32 -0.88
CA ASP A 192 18.60 11.93 -2.21
C ASP A 192 18.62 10.40 -2.29
N LEU A 193 17.94 9.86 -3.30
CA LEU A 193 17.86 8.42 -3.52
C LEU A 193 19.21 7.80 -3.86
N ALA A 194 20.13 8.57 -4.46
CA ALA A 194 21.49 8.12 -4.75
C ALA A 194 22.29 7.83 -3.46
N ASP A 195 22.00 8.57 -2.38
CA ASP A 195 22.70 8.45 -1.10
C ASP A 195 21.99 7.47 -0.14
N LEU A 196 20.83 6.94 -0.51
CA LEU A 196 19.97 6.22 0.42
C LEU A 196 20.58 4.93 0.98
N ALA A 197 21.48 4.28 0.24
CA ALA A 197 22.21 3.13 0.75
C ALA A 197 23.12 3.51 1.93
N THR A 198 23.84 4.63 1.80
CA THR A 198 24.70 5.19 2.85
C THR A 198 23.86 5.65 4.04
N ILE A 199 22.75 6.35 3.77
CA ILE A 199 21.80 6.80 4.82
C ILE A 199 21.22 5.59 5.55
N ALA A 200 20.81 4.54 4.84
CA ALA A 200 20.24 3.34 5.44
C ALA A 200 21.22 2.56 6.31
N HIS A 201 22.49 2.53 5.91
CA HIS A 201 23.54 1.92 6.72
C HIS A 201 23.76 2.73 8.01
N ALA A 202 23.90 4.06 7.91
CA ALA A 202 24.06 4.93 9.07
C ALA A 202 22.84 4.89 10.02
N ASP A 203 21.62 4.91 9.48
CA ASP A 203 20.39 4.73 10.26
C ASP A 203 20.39 3.40 11.01
N LEU A 204 20.83 2.31 10.37
CA LEU A 204 20.87 0.98 10.99
C LEU A 204 21.87 0.94 12.16
N GLU A 205 23.07 1.49 11.99
CA GLU A 205 24.06 1.60 13.07
C GLU A 205 23.53 2.42 14.25
N LEU A 206 22.91 3.57 13.97
CA LEU A 206 22.31 4.43 15.00
C LEU A 206 21.15 3.75 15.74
N LEU A 207 20.32 2.98 15.02
CA LEU A 207 19.20 2.24 15.60
C LEU A 207 19.66 1.10 16.51
N LEU A 208 20.75 0.44 16.15
CA LEU A 208 21.30 -0.69 16.93
C LEU A 208 22.31 -0.24 17.99
N GLY A 209 22.84 0.98 17.89
CA GLY A 209 23.83 1.53 18.81
C GLY A 209 25.21 0.88 18.68
N THR A 210 25.50 0.24 17.55
CA THR A 210 26.78 -0.43 17.26
C THR A 210 27.11 -0.34 15.78
N SER A 211 28.38 -0.53 15.44
CA SER A 211 28.79 -0.60 14.03
C SER A 211 28.27 -1.87 13.38
N MET A 212 27.88 -1.76 12.12
CA MET A 212 27.28 -2.82 11.33
C MET A 212 28.11 -3.09 10.07
N PRO A 213 28.23 -4.36 9.63
CA PRO A 213 28.85 -4.65 8.35
C PRO A 213 28.08 -3.99 7.19
N ALA A 214 28.76 -3.86 6.05
CA ALA A 214 28.10 -3.39 4.84
C ALA A 214 26.99 -4.37 4.41
N PHE A 215 25.98 -3.86 3.71
CA PHE A 215 24.97 -4.70 3.09
C PHE A 215 25.62 -5.56 1.98
N ASP A 216 25.38 -6.87 2.01
CA ASP A 216 25.82 -7.80 0.97
C ASP A 216 25.07 -7.52 -0.35
N GLN A 217 23.78 -7.20 -0.23
CA GLN A 217 22.90 -6.82 -1.33
C GLN A 217 21.89 -5.80 -0.83
N ALA A 218 21.47 -4.90 -1.72
CA ALA A 218 20.45 -3.92 -1.42
C ALA A 218 19.52 -3.69 -2.62
N HIS A 219 18.27 -3.39 -2.31
CA HIS A 219 17.28 -2.98 -3.30
C HIS A 219 16.54 -1.73 -2.81
N LEU A 220 16.45 -0.75 -3.69
CA LEU A 220 15.70 0.47 -3.48
C LEU A 220 14.43 0.44 -4.33
N ALA A 221 13.28 0.59 -3.68
CA ALA A 221 12.01 0.72 -4.35
C ALA A 221 11.34 2.06 -3.99
N ARG A 222 10.90 2.79 -5.02
CA ARG A 222 10.13 4.03 -4.90
C ARG A 222 8.79 3.87 -5.59
N TRP A 223 7.74 4.31 -4.92
CA TRP A 223 6.41 4.45 -5.49
C TRP A 223 5.98 5.91 -5.36
N THR A 224 5.90 6.58 -6.51
CA THR A 224 5.53 8.00 -6.59
C THR A 224 4.02 8.16 -6.54
N GLY A 225 3.51 9.00 -5.63
CA GLY A 225 2.08 9.31 -5.49
C GLY A 225 1.19 8.09 -5.25
N SER A 226 1.71 7.04 -4.61
CA SER A 226 1.02 5.76 -4.48
C SER A 226 0.20 5.61 -3.19
N LEU A 227 0.51 6.40 -2.16
CA LEU A 227 -0.14 6.28 -0.85
C LEU A 227 -1.11 7.43 -0.65
N LEU A 228 -2.39 7.14 -0.40
CA LEU A 228 -3.34 8.19 -0.02
C LEU A 228 -3.04 8.69 1.39
N HIS A 229 -3.00 10.00 1.55
CA HIS A 229 -2.76 10.69 2.82
C HIS A 229 -4.00 11.53 3.18
N PRO A 230 -4.93 10.97 3.97
CA PRO A 230 -6.13 11.70 4.39
C PRO A 230 -5.80 13.03 5.07
N ARG A 231 -6.30 14.12 4.49
CA ARG A 231 -6.26 15.47 5.07
C ARG A 231 -7.64 15.85 5.62
N VAL A 232 -7.74 17.00 6.28
CA VAL A 232 -9.04 17.58 6.66
C VAL A 232 -9.94 17.67 5.41
N GLY A 233 -11.19 17.24 5.54
CA GLY A 233 -12.14 17.16 4.42
C GLY A 233 -12.07 15.89 3.58
N HIS A 234 -11.05 15.01 3.76
CA HIS A 234 -10.91 13.79 2.96
C HIS A 234 -12.16 12.90 3.00
N ARG A 235 -12.74 12.68 4.19
CA ARG A 235 -13.95 11.85 4.33
C ARG A 235 -15.14 12.42 3.54
N ALA A 236 -15.34 13.73 3.59
CA ALA A 236 -16.42 14.39 2.85
C ALA A 236 -16.17 14.27 1.33
N ASN A 237 -14.94 14.50 0.88
CA ASN A 237 -14.54 14.35 -0.51
C ASN A 237 -14.73 12.92 -1.05
N VAL A 238 -14.36 11.91 -0.27
CA VAL A 238 -14.57 10.50 -0.64
C VAL A 238 -16.06 10.15 -0.66
N SER A 239 -16.87 10.72 0.23
CA SER A 239 -18.32 10.54 0.22
C SER A 239 -18.97 11.15 -1.02
N GLU A 240 -18.55 12.35 -1.40
CA GLU A 240 -18.98 13.04 -2.62
C GLU A 240 -18.63 12.22 -3.86
N LEU A 241 -17.38 11.74 -3.95
CA LEU A 241 -16.93 10.87 -5.04
C LEU A 241 -17.78 9.60 -5.16
N LYS A 242 -18.04 8.92 -4.04
CA LYS A 242 -18.85 7.69 -4.02
C LYS A 242 -20.30 7.96 -4.43
N ALA A 243 -20.89 9.05 -3.97
CA ALA A 243 -22.25 9.44 -4.34
C ALA A 243 -22.34 9.79 -5.83
N ALA A 244 -21.36 10.54 -6.36
CA ALA A 244 -21.28 10.86 -7.78
C ALA A 244 -21.14 9.58 -8.62
N ALA A 245 -20.23 8.67 -8.26
CA ALA A 245 -20.05 7.40 -8.98
C ALA A 245 -21.33 6.56 -8.98
N ALA A 246 -22.02 6.45 -7.86
CA ALA A 246 -23.29 5.72 -7.75
C ALA A 246 -24.43 6.31 -8.59
N SER A 247 -24.35 7.59 -8.96
CA SER A 247 -25.33 8.25 -9.82
C SER A 247 -25.09 8.04 -11.33
N ILE A 248 -23.93 7.48 -11.70
CA ILE A 248 -23.54 7.27 -13.09
C ILE A 248 -23.70 5.79 -13.42
N GLU A 249 -24.72 5.47 -14.20
CA GLU A 249 -24.99 4.10 -14.63
C GLU A 249 -23.79 3.51 -15.40
N GLY A 250 -23.39 2.32 -14.98
CA GLY A 250 -22.29 1.57 -15.56
C GLY A 250 -20.89 1.97 -15.08
N LEU A 251 -20.75 2.92 -14.15
CA LEU A 251 -19.44 3.30 -13.58
C LEU A 251 -19.22 2.69 -12.19
N SER A 252 -18.12 1.97 -12.02
CA SER A 252 -17.62 1.54 -10.72
C SER A 252 -16.18 2.00 -10.46
N LEU A 253 -15.87 2.36 -9.22
CA LEU A 253 -14.53 2.80 -8.81
C LEU A 253 -13.92 1.88 -7.76
N ALA A 254 -12.80 1.24 -8.09
CA ALA A 254 -11.99 0.38 -7.23
C ALA A 254 -10.61 0.98 -6.96
N ILE A 255 -10.58 2.23 -6.51
CA ILE A 255 -9.36 3.02 -6.32
C ILE A 255 -8.76 2.78 -4.93
N ALA A 256 -7.53 2.26 -4.91
CA ALA A 256 -6.79 1.96 -3.68
C ALA A 256 -6.74 3.17 -2.73
N GLY A 257 -6.99 2.93 -1.44
CA GLY A 257 -6.98 3.94 -0.39
C GLY A 257 -8.33 4.65 -0.14
N LEU A 258 -9.32 4.55 -1.03
CA LEU A 258 -10.68 5.07 -0.78
C LEU A 258 -11.42 4.33 0.35
N ALA A 259 -11.07 3.07 0.59
CA ALA A 259 -11.51 2.26 1.72
C ALA A 259 -10.40 2.07 2.77
N GLY A 260 -9.40 2.96 2.77
CA GLY A 260 -8.15 2.82 3.52
C GLY A 260 -7.04 2.16 2.69
N ASN A 261 -5.79 2.39 3.08
CA ASN A 261 -4.60 1.95 2.32
C ASN A 261 -4.26 0.45 2.49
N GLY A 262 -5.09 -0.31 3.20
CA GLY A 262 -4.85 -1.73 3.45
C GLY A 262 -5.46 -2.63 2.37
N LEU A 263 -4.81 -3.75 2.08
CA LEU A 263 -5.26 -4.72 1.07
C LEU A 263 -6.70 -5.22 1.31
N ALA A 264 -7.08 -5.47 2.57
CA ALA A 264 -8.44 -5.89 2.90
C ALA A 264 -9.52 -4.86 2.50
N GLY A 265 -9.22 -3.58 2.65
CA GLY A 265 -10.10 -2.50 2.21
C GLY A 265 -10.23 -2.47 0.69
N THR A 266 -9.09 -2.62 -0.03
CA THR A 266 -9.07 -2.70 -1.50
C THR A 266 -9.86 -3.90 -2.02
N VAL A 267 -9.69 -5.10 -1.44
CA VAL A 267 -10.43 -6.30 -1.84
C VAL A 267 -11.93 -6.13 -1.58
N SER A 268 -12.32 -5.59 -0.42
CA SER A 268 -13.73 -5.30 -0.13
C SER A 268 -14.34 -4.31 -1.13
N GLN A 269 -13.57 -3.32 -1.57
CA GLN A 269 -14.01 -2.35 -2.58
C GLN A 269 -14.14 -3.00 -3.96
N ALA A 270 -13.20 -3.87 -4.35
CA ALA A 270 -13.26 -4.59 -5.61
C ALA A 270 -14.52 -5.47 -5.72
N HIS A 271 -14.88 -6.19 -4.65
CA HIS A 271 -16.13 -6.96 -4.62
C HIS A 271 -17.37 -6.08 -4.76
N ALA A 272 -17.40 -4.93 -4.07
CA ALA A 272 -18.52 -3.99 -4.15
C ALA A 272 -18.64 -3.30 -5.52
N ALA A 273 -17.57 -3.23 -6.30
CA ALA A 273 -17.56 -2.62 -7.63
C ALA A 273 -18.20 -3.49 -8.73
N ILE A 274 -18.35 -4.80 -8.45
CA ILE A 274 -18.85 -5.81 -9.40
C ILE A 274 -20.24 -6.33 -8.97
N SER A 275 -20.72 -5.92 -7.79
CA SER A 275 -22.07 -6.24 -7.28
C SER A 275 -23.09 -5.23 -7.77
#